data_AF-A0A1E7H0D0-F1
#
_entry.id   AF-A0A1E7H0D0-F1
#
_cell.length_a   1.000
_cell.length_b   1.000
_cell.length_c   1.000
_cell.angle_alpha   90.00
_cell.angle_beta   90.00
_cell.angle_gamma   90.00
#
_symmetry.space_group_name_H-M   'P 1'
#
loop_
_entity.id
_entity.type
_entity.pdbx_description
1 polymer ?
#
loop_
_entity_poly.entity_id
_entity_poly.type
_entity_poly.pdbx_seq_one_letter_code
_entity_poly.pdbx_strand_id
1 'polypeptide(L)'
;VLYARFNSVSGLKTDSSVEMAGVEIGRVGKIGLDLERQTALVTLKIHKDVQITDDAIASVKTSGMIGDKFIKIMPGGSDIILQPGGTLTETESAIDLEELISEYIFGSV
;
A
#
# COMPACT_ATOMS: atom_id res chain seq x y z
N VAL A 1 13.30 4.53 -4.31
CA VAL A 1 12.40 4.65 -3.13
C VAL A 1 11.23 5.51 -3.55
N LEU A 2 10.01 5.12 -3.20
CA LEU A 2 8.79 5.90 -3.39
C LEU A 2 8.05 6.02 -2.06
N TYR A 3 7.08 6.92 -1.98
CA TYR A 3 6.24 7.12 -0.80
C TYR A 3 4.77 6.85 -1.13
N ALA A 4 4.03 6.35 -0.16
CA ALA A 4 2.58 6.19 -0.25
C ALA A 4 1.96 6.49 1.11
N ARG A 5 0.77 7.09 1.12
CA ARG A 5 0.07 7.49 2.35
C ARG A 5 -1.22 6.73 2.46
N PHE A 6 -1.49 6.15 3.63
CA PHE A 6 -2.70 5.37 3.86
C PHE A 6 -3.41 5.88 5.12
N ASN A 7 -4.73 5.77 5.15
CA ASN A 7 -5.49 6.02 6.38
C ASN A 7 -5.20 4.93 7.41
N SER A 8 -5.07 3.68 6.95
CA SER A 8 -4.66 2.55 7.78
C SER A 8 -3.73 1.61 7.02
N VAL A 9 -2.71 1.13 7.74
CA VAL A 9 -1.79 0.07 7.32
C VAL A 9 -1.82 -1.10 8.31
N SER A 10 -2.93 -1.30 9.02
CA SER A 10 -3.09 -2.36 10.01
C SER A 10 -2.63 -3.72 9.46
N GLY A 11 -1.74 -4.38 10.23
CA GLY A 11 -1.15 -5.67 9.87
C GLY A 11 0.02 -5.62 8.87
N LEU A 12 0.29 -4.48 8.23
CA LEU A 12 1.47 -4.30 7.38
C LEU A 12 2.73 -4.14 8.23
N LYS A 13 3.82 -4.78 7.81
CA LYS A 13 5.10 -4.76 8.51
C LYS A 13 6.20 -4.18 7.61
N THR A 14 7.27 -3.72 8.24
CA THR A 14 8.52 -3.48 7.52
C THR A 14 8.99 -4.79 6.89
N ASP A 15 9.60 -4.71 5.71
CA ASP A 15 10.07 -5.85 4.91
C ASP A 15 8.97 -6.72 4.23
N SER A 16 7.69 -6.40 4.44
CA SER A 16 6.58 -6.95 3.63
C SER A 16 6.85 -6.76 2.13
N SER A 17 6.40 -7.70 1.31
CA SER A 17 6.56 -7.64 -0.14
C SER A 17 5.82 -6.44 -0.75
N VAL A 18 6.40 -5.91 -1.81
CA VAL A 18 5.71 -5.01 -2.75
C VAL A 18 5.61 -5.75 -4.06
N GLU A 19 4.38 -5.95 -4.54
CA GLU A 19 4.09 -6.84 -5.65
C GLU A 19 3.33 -6.12 -6.76
N MET A 20 3.63 -6.48 -8.00
CA MET A 20 2.89 -6.05 -9.18
C MET A 20 2.59 -7.29 -10.02
N ALA A 21 1.33 -7.44 -10.45
CA ALA A 21 0.88 -8.61 -11.22
C ALA A 21 1.23 -9.97 -10.56
N GLY A 22 1.34 -10.03 -9.22
CA GLY A 22 1.70 -11.23 -8.47
C GLY A 22 3.20 -11.53 -8.40
N VAL A 23 4.05 -10.61 -8.87
CA VAL A 23 5.52 -10.72 -8.83
C VAL A 23 6.07 -9.71 -7.84
N GLU A 24 7.01 -10.14 -6.98
CA GLU A 24 7.72 -9.26 -6.07
C GLU A 24 8.63 -8.29 -6.84
N ILE A 25 8.36 -6.99 -6.70
CA ILE A 25 9.11 -5.90 -7.33
C ILE A 25 9.84 -5.01 -6.33
N GLY A 26 9.79 -5.37 -5.04
CA GLY A 26 10.36 -4.57 -3.98
C GLY A 26 9.87 -4.96 -2.60
N ARG A 27 10.20 -4.12 -1.62
CA ARG A 27 9.83 -4.32 -0.21
C ARG A 27 9.42 -3.03 0.47
N VAL A 28 8.59 -3.17 1.50
CA VAL A 28 8.25 -2.10 2.42
C VAL A 28 9.49 -1.73 3.23
N GLY A 29 9.87 -0.47 3.18
CA GLY A 29 10.98 0.09 3.95
C GLY A 29 10.53 0.47 5.36
N LYS A 30 10.21 1.74 5.55
CA LYS A 30 9.78 2.32 6.83
C LYS A 30 8.28 2.58 6.80
N ILE A 31 7.63 2.34 7.94
CA ILE A 31 6.26 2.77 8.22
C ILE A 31 6.34 3.81 9.34
N GLY A 32 5.69 4.95 9.16
CA GLY A 32 5.63 6.02 10.16
C GLY A 32 4.29 6.73 10.13
N LEU A 33 4.05 7.59 11.12
CA LEU A 33 2.87 8.45 11.18
C LEU A 33 3.25 9.85 10.69
N ASP A 34 2.52 10.37 9.70
CA ASP A 34 2.55 11.78 9.35
C ASP A 34 1.62 12.55 10.30
N LEU A 35 2.22 13.35 11.19
CA LEU A 35 1.49 14.08 12.23
C LEU A 35 0.69 15.27 11.69
N GLU A 36 1.01 15.79 10.51
CA GLU A 36 0.23 16.90 9.92
C GLU A 36 -1.05 16.37 9.30
N ARG A 37 -0.95 15.23 8.60
CA ARG A 37 -2.06 14.62 7.86
C ARG A 37 -2.81 13.55 8.65
N GLN A 38 -2.28 13.11 9.78
CA GLN A 38 -2.81 12.00 10.58
C GLN A 38 -2.98 10.72 9.73
N THR A 39 -2.01 10.44 8.85
CA THR A 39 -1.99 9.27 7.96
C THR A 39 -0.71 8.48 8.13
N ALA A 40 -0.74 7.19 7.85
CA ALA A 40 0.45 6.37 7.79
C ALA A 40 1.26 6.71 6.53
N LEU A 41 2.52 7.11 6.70
CA LEU A 41 3.48 7.30 5.63
C LEU A 41 4.35 6.04 5.48
N VAL A 42 4.24 5.40 4.33
CA VAL A 42 4.99 4.19 3.98
C VAL A 42 6.05 4.52 2.95
N THR A 43 7.27 4.05 3.21
CA THR A 43 8.39 4.10 2.27
C THR A 43 8.46 2.79 1.51
N LEU A 44 8.44 2.83 0.18
CA LEU A 44 8.50 1.66 -0.70
C LEU A 44 9.86 1.59 -1.39
N LYS A 45 10.55 0.47 -1.27
CA LYS A 45 11.82 0.20 -1.96
C LYS A 45 11.52 -0.65 -3.19
N ILE A 46 11.40 -0.01 -4.34
CA ILE A 46 11.16 -0.67 -5.63
C ILE A 46 12.50 -0.99 -6.31
N HIS A 47 12.57 -2.13 -7.00
CA HIS A 47 13.71 -2.53 -7.82
C HIS A 47 13.95 -1.51 -8.95
N LYS A 48 15.20 -1.37 -9.41
CA LYS A 48 15.61 -0.28 -10.33
C LYS A 48 15.08 -0.45 -11.75
N ASP A 49 14.74 -1.67 -12.14
CA ASP A 49 14.22 -2.08 -13.44
C ASP A 49 12.70 -1.93 -13.56
N VAL A 50 12.00 -1.63 -12.47
CA VAL A 50 10.56 -1.49 -12.44
C VAL A 50 10.16 -0.02 -12.48
N GLN A 51 9.40 0.36 -13.51
CA GLN A 51 8.85 1.71 -13.68
C GLN A 51 7.43 1.77 -13.10
N ILE A 52 7.16 2.83 -12.33
CA ILE A 52 5.85 3.07 -11.71
C ILE A 52 5.35 4.41 -12.22
N THR A 53 4.13 4.45 -12.75
CA THR A 53 3.48 5.68 -13.22
C THR A 53 2.96 6.49 -12.05
N ASP A 54 2.74 7.80 -12.24
CA ASP A 54 2.24 8.70 -11.19
C ASP A 54 0.79 8.43 -10.77
N ASP A 55 0.01 7.80 -11.65
CA ASP A 55 -1.37 7.37 -11.44
C ASP A 55 -1.49 5.89 -11.00
N ALA A 56 -0.37 5.22 -10.69
CA ALA A 56 -0.41 3.87 -10.17
C ALA A 56 -1.06 3.83 -8.77
N ILE A 57 -1.79 2.75 -8.48
CA ILE A 57 -2.51 2.58 -7.21
C ILE A 57 -1.72 1.65 -6.30
N ALA A 58 -1.43 2.09 -5.08
CA ALA A 58 -0.86 1.26 -4.03
C ALA A 58 -1.94 0.78 -3.06
N SER A 59 -2.07 -0.53 -2.89
CA SER A 59 -3.10 -1.10 -2.01
C SER A 59 -2.47 -2.00 -0.94
N VAL A 60 -2.90 -1.85 0.32
CA VAL A 60 -2.58 -2.85 1.34
C VAL A 60 -3.50 -4.06 1.16
N LYS A 61 -2.94 -5.22 0.80
CA LYS A 61 -3.69 -6.47 0.59
C LYS A 61 -3.19 -7.57 1.54
N THR A 62 -4.02 -8.57 1.77
CA THR A 62 -3.66 -9.79 2.51
C THR A 62 -3.28 -10.87 1.51
N SER A 63 -2.21 -11.63 1.78
CA SER A 63 -1.93 -12.85 1.02
C SER A 63 -2.96 -13.92 1.38
N GLY A 64 -3.80 -14.33 0.42
CA GLY A 64 -4.93 -15.21 0.69
C GLY A 64 -5.92 -14.61 1.70
N MET A 65 -6.55 -15.46 2.53
CA MET A 65 -7.55 -15.02 3.51
C MET A 65 -6.95 -14.54 4.84
N ILE A 66 -5.83 -15.12 5.29
CA ILE A 66 -5.27 -14.96 6.65
C ILE A 66 -3.75 -14.70 6.62
N GLY A 67 -3.14 -14.60 5.43
CA GLY A 67 -1.70 -14.44 5.33
C GLY A 67 -1.20 -13.04 5.71
N ASP A 68 0.11 -12.87 5.58
CA ASP A 68 0.73 -11.57 5.82
C ASP A 68 0.20 -10.50 4.86
N LYS A 69 0.22 -9.25 5.33
CA LYS A 69 -0.11 -8.09 4.51
C LYS A 69 1.07 -7.72 3.62
N PHE A 70 0.77 -7.30 2.40
CA PHE A 70 1.72 -6.82 1.42
C PHE A 70 1.17 -5.59 0.70
N ILE A 71 2.02 -4.89 -0.04
CA ILE A 71 1.61 -3.79 -0.91
C ILE A 71 1.44 -4.33 -2.32
N LYS A 72 0.24 -4.23 -2.87
CA LYS A 72 -0.01 -4.44 -4.30
C LYS A 72 0.10 -3.11 -5.02
N ILE A 73 0.90 -3.05 -6.08
CA ILE A 73 0.90 -1.94 -7.03
C ILE A 73 0.10 -2.35 -8.27
N MET A 74 -0.93 -1.58 -8.58
CA MET A 74 -1.64 -1.66 -9.85
C MET A 74 -1.09 -0.58 -10.79
N PRO A 75 -0.60 -0.94 -11.99
CA PRO A 75 -0.11 0.05 -12.94
C PRO A 75 -1.27 0.95 -13.37
N GLY A 76 -0.97 2.24 -13.53
CA GLY A 76 -1.90 3.18 -14.16
C GLY A 76 -1.69 3.25 -15.67
N GLY A 77 -2.32 4.24 -16.29
CA GLY A 77 -2.27 4.49 -17.74
C GLY A 77 -1.55 5.77 -18.13
N SER A 78 -0.96 6.49 -17.16
CA SER A 78 -0.20 7.72 -17.40
C SER A 78 1.13 7.46 -18.11
N ASP A 79 1.55 8.39 -18.96
CA ASP A 79 2.89 8.41 -19.58
C ASP A 79 3.97 8.97 -18.62
N ILE A 80 3.57 9.47 -17.45
CA ILE A 80 4.47 10.10 -16.47
C ILE A 80 4.99 9.04 -15.49
N ILE A 81 6.31 8.84 -15.49
CA ILE A 81 6.99 7.92 -14.58
C ILE A 81 7.40 8.66 -13.30
N LEU A 82 7.08 8.10 -12.14
CA LEU A 82 7.54 8.61 -10.85
C LEU A 82 9.07 8.51 -10.74
N GLN A 83 9.68 9.67 -10.46
CA GLN A 83 11.09 9.74 -10.13
C GLN A 83 11.37 9.16 -8.74
N PRO A 84 12.62 8.75 -8.44
CA PRO A 84 13.01 8.37 -7.08
C PRO A 84 12.66 9.48 -6.07
N GLY A 85 11.99 9.10 -4.99
CA GLY A 85 11.45 10.02 -3.98
C GLY A 85 10.04 10.52 -4.30
N GLY A 86 9.45 10.12 -5.42
CA GLY A 86 8.07 10.40 -5.79
C GLY A 86 7.06 9.79 -4.83
N THR A 87 5.83 10.30 -4.88
CA THR A 87 4.72 9.87 -4.03
C THR A 87 3.60 9.31 -4.90
N LEU A 88 3.11 8.12 -4.57
CA LEU A 88 1.89 7.55 -5.11
C LEU A 88 0.71 8.24 -4.42
N THR A 89 -0.13 8.91 -5.20
CA THR A 89 -1.29 9.65 -4.68
C THR A 89 -2.50 8.75 -4.51
N GLU A 90 -2.64 7.74 -5.36
CA GLU A 90 -3.75 6.80 -5.31
C GLU A 90 -3.42 5.62 -4.37
N THR A 91 -4.15 5.53 -3.27
CA THR A 91 -3.91 4.51 -2.25
C THR A 91 -5.19 3.87 -1.74
N GLU A 92 -5.15 2.55 -1.56
CA GLU A 92 -6.21 1.80 -0.87
C GLU A 92 -5.67 1.28 0.47
N SER A 93 -6.33 1.70 1.55
CA SER A 93 -5.94 1.33 2.92
C SER A 93 -6.24 -0.13 3.23
N ALA A 94 -5.61 -0.64 4.29
CA ALA A 94 -5.93 -1.95 4.82
C ALA A 94 -7.40 -2.01 5.25
N ILE A 95 -8.08 -3.08 4.86
CA ILE A 95 -9.40 -3.41 5.39
C ILE A 95 -9.21 -4.22 6.67
N ASP A 96 -9.91 -3.79 7.72
CA ASP A 96 -10.05 -4.55 8.95
C ASP A 96 -11.23 -5.53 8.82
N LEU A 97 -10.92 -6.83 8.80
CA LEU A 97 -11.93 -7.86 8.64
C LEU A 97 -12.82 -7.97 9.88
N GLU A 98 -12.28 -7.68 11.06
CA GLU A 98 -13.04 -7.72 12.32
C GLU A 98 -14.11 -6.63 12.32
N GLU A 99 -13.75 -5.44 11.82
CA GLU A 99 -14.68 -4.33 11.64
C GLU A 99 -15.80 -4.68 10.66
N LEU A 100 -15.47 -5.25 9.49
CA LEU A 100 -16.47 -5.66 8.50
C LEU A 100 -17.42 -6.76 9.02
N ILE A 101 -16.89 -7.73 9.78
CA ILE A 101 -17.72 -8.78 10.40
C ILE A 101 -18.64 -8.17 11.45
N SER A 102 -18.12 -7.25 12.26
CA SER A 102 -18.91 -6.52 13.27
C SER A 102 -20.03 -5.73 12.60
N GLU A 103 -19.74 -4.98 11.53
CA GLU A 103 -20.75 -4.23 10.76
C GLU A 103 -21.82 -5.17 10.17
N TYR A 104 -21.42 -6.34 9.67
CA TYR A 104 -22.37 -7.33 9.14
C TYR A 104 -23.29 -7.92 10.21
N ILE A 105 -22.76 -8.23 11.41
CA ILE A 105 -23.53 -8.87 12.49
C ILE A 105 -24.43 -7.88 13.22
N PHE A 106 -23.93 -6.68 13.50
CA PHE A 106 -24.61 -5.70 14.35
C PHE A 106 -25.28 -4.57 13.56
N GLY A 107 -25.03 -4.47 12.25
CA GLY A 107 -25.38 -3.31 11.44
C GLY A 107 -24.38 -2.17 11.65
N SER A 108 -24.30 -1.25 10.69
CA SER A 108 -23.53 0.00 10.84
C SER A 108 -24.08 0.77 12.05
N VAL A 109 -23.30 0.87 13.12
CA VAL A 109 -23.67 1.67 14.32
C VAL A 109 -23.54 3.14 14.00
#